data_AF-A0A4Y9ZVH2-F1
#
_entry.id   AF-A0A4Y9ZVH2-F1
#
_cell.length_a   1.000
_cell.length_b   1.000
_cell.length_c   1.000
_cell.angle_alpha   90.00
_cell.angle_beta   90.00
_cell.angle_gamma   90.00
#
_symmetry.space_group_name_H-M   'P 1'
#
loop_
_entity.id
_entity.type
_entity.pdbx_description
1 polymer ?
#
loop_
_entity_poly.entity_id
_entity_poly.type
_entity_poly.pdbx_seq_one_letter_code
_entity_poly.pdbx_strand_id
1 'polypeptide(L)'
;MPLRGKEHPPSFKDNAPFFDSLADLDVWLEKPTGKLRGTIGFPDDHIPTDRHGKLLVCHDFKGGYAEVPSDVTYTFNFWHLCNVFVYFSHHRVTIPPSGWTTAAHRQGVKMLGTLIFEHKESEGDCLRLLFGKLPGSRTGPASPSNDDSVPVSPHYARVLAELADQRGFDGYLLNFEYPMGGGIGQTRALAAWIALLEAELKTKVGPYAEVIWYDSIVYTGQLRWQDRLNSYNLPFFIPSTGFFTNYTWPPHFPSLTAEYFRSLDPGLLSTRSPRTAPKTLQDIYTGVASGVAARTAAAASGATEPSSTSILPRSD
;
A
#
# COMPACT_ATOMS: atom_id res chain seq x y z
N MET A 1 15.69 -6.33 16.06
CA MET A 1 14.22 -6.41 16.14
C MET A 1 13.81 -5.62 17.37
N PRO A 2 12.85 -4.68 17.37
CA PRO A 2 12.28 -4.17 18.61
C PRO A 2 11.01 -4.98 18.91
N LEU A 3 11.11 -6.11 19.62
CA LEU A 3 11.00 -6.26 21.08
C LEU A 3 9.65 -5.76 21.65
N ARG A 4 8.66 -6.65 21.72
CA ARG A 4 7.56 -6.55 22.69
C ARG A 4 7.41 -7.85 23.49
N GLY A 5 7.81 -7.78 24.76
CA GLY A 5 7.38 -8.62 25.87
C GLY A 5 6.96 -7.68 27.02
N LYS A 6 6.12 -8.14 27.94
CA LYS A 6 5.34 -7.28 28.87
C LYS A 6 6.12 -6.49 29.92
N GLU A 7 7.46 -6.54 29.97
CA GLU A 7 8.26 -5.89 31.02
C GLU A 7 9.57 -5.28 30.48
N HIS A 8 9.52 -4.15 29.76
CA HIS A 8 10.74 -3.38 29.42
C HIS A 8 10.57 -1.85 29.52
N PRO A 9 11.68 -1.13 29.83
CA PRO A 9 11.67 0.29 30.15
C PRO A 9 11.34 1.21 28.96
N PRO A 10 10.84 2.44 29.22
CA PRO A 10 10.31 3.38 28.21
C PRO A 10 11.32 3.96 27.20
N SER A 11 12.54 3.43 27.12
CA SER A 11 13.63 3.93 26.26
C SER A 11 13.58 3.45 24.80
N PHE A 12 12.79 2.42 24.47
CA PHE A 12 12.58 1.96 23.09
C PHE A 12 11.40 2.70 22.44
N LYS A 13 11.68 3.51 21.41
CA LYS A 13 10.76 4.53 20.86
C LYS A 13 9.82 4.06 19.75
N ASP A 14 9.78 2.77 19.43
CA ASP A 14 8.95 2.19 18.35
C ASP A 14 7.47 2.00 18.76
N ASN A 15 6.89 3.03 19.39
CA ASN A 15 5.52 2.98 19.92
C ASN A 15 4.48 3.08 18.80
N ALA A 16 3.66 2.03 18.67
CA ALA A 16 2.50 1.85 17.76
C ALA A 16 2.86 1.28 16.37
N PRO A 17 2.81 -0.05 16.17
CA PRO A 17 3.10 -0.71 14.89
C PRO A 17 1.92 -0.69 13.90
N PHE A 18 0.72 -0.30 14.36
CA PHE A 18 -0.46 -0.12 13.52
C PHE A 18 -1.55 0.69 14.25
N PHE A 19 -2.59 1.07 13.49
CA PHE A 19 -3.84 1.68 13.96
C PHE A 19 -5.02 0.96 13.31
N ASP A 20 -6.06 0.66 14.09
CA ASP A 20 -7.28 -0.02 13.61
C ASP A 20 -8.26 0.94 12.94
N SER A 21 -8.16 2.23 13.22
CA SER A 21 -8.95 3.29 12.59
C SER A 21 -8.15 4.59 12.41
N LEU A 22 -8.65 5.48 11.55
CA LEU A 22 -8.10 6.84 11.44
C LEU A 22 -8.38 7.68 12.70
N ALA A 23 -9.41 7.34 13.48
CA ALA A 23 -9.67 7.95 14.77
C ALA A 23 -8.61 7.58 15.81
N ASP A 24 -8.15 6.32 15.85
CA ASP A 24 -7.05 5.90 16.73
C ASP A 24 -5.74 6.62 16.38
N LEU A 25 -5.50 6.82 15.08
CA LEU A 25 -4.37 7.63 14.60
C LEU A 25 -4.48 9.08 15.09
N ASP A 26 -5.67 9.68 15.10
CA ASP A 26 -5.86 11.03 15.63
C ASP A 26 -5.56 11.12 17.13
N VAL A 27 -6.01 10.15 17.92
CA VAL A 27 -5.71 10.07 19.36
C VAL A 27 -4.21 9.93 19.59
N TRP A 28 -3.50 9.22 18.71
CA TRP A 28 -2.04 9.12 18.77
C TRP A 28 -1.35 10.45 18.43
N LEU A 29 -1.85 11.21 17.45
CA LEU A 29 -1.32 12.52 17.06
C LEU A 29 -1.44 13.58 18.16
N GLU A 30 -2.37 13.43 19.09
CA GLU A 30 -2.53 14.35 20.23
C GLU A 30 -1.39 14.23 21.26
N LYS A 31 -0.64 13.13 21.22
CA LYS A 31 0.48 12.88 22.12
C LYS A 31 1.78 13.37 21.47
N PRO A 32 2.71 14.00 22.21
CA PRO A 32 4.02 14.33 21.68
C PRO A 32 4.76 13.05 21.27
N THR A 33 5.01 12.88 19.98
CA THR A 33 5.78 11.77 19.43
C THR A 33 7.00 12.32 18.69
N GLY A 34 8.16 11.72 18.95
CA GLY A 34 9.42 12.13 18.34
C GLY A 34 9.78 11.20 17.19
N LYS A 35 10.44 11.74 16.16
CA LYS A 35 11.05 10.95 15.09
C LYS A 35 11.94 9.85 15.67
N LEU A 36 11.73 8.64 15.19
CA LEU A 36 12.51 7.48 15.58
C LEU A 36 13.97 7.68 15.15
N ARG A 37 14.90 7.50 16.07
CA ARG A 37 16.34 7.60 15.81
C ARG A 37 16.92 6.20 15.64
N GLY A 38 17.75 6.01 14.64
CA GLY A 38 18.47 4.75 14.40
C GLY A 38 17.97 3.91 13.23
N THR A 39 16.81 4.25 12.62
CA THR A 39 16.43 3.70 11.32
C THR A 39 17.38 4.25 10.26
N ILE A 40 18.01 3.36 9.49
CA ILE A 40 18.88 3.77 8.37
C ILE A 40 17.98 4.33 7.26
N GLY A 41 18.34 5.48 6.69
CA GLY A 41 17.60 6.06 5.55
C GLY A 41 17.78 5.26 4.27
N PHE A 42 16.85 5.38 3.33
CA PHE A 42 16.98 4.75 2.03
C PHE A 42 18.18 5.35 1.27
N PRO A 43 19.06 4.54 0.66
CA PRO A 43 20.20 5.05 -0.08
C PRO A 43 19.75 5.64 -1.43
N ASP A 44 19.76 6.97 -1.55
CA ASP A 44 19.39 7.70 -2.78
C ASP A 44 20.26 7.36 -4.00
N ASP A 45 21.49 6.87 -3.78
CA ASP A 45 22.48 6.60 -4.84
C ASP A 45 22.24 5.30 -5.60
N HIS A 46 21.20 4.52 -5.27
CA HIS A 46 20.86 3.32 -6.00
C HIS A 46 20.14 3.68 -7.30
N ILE A 47 20.92 4.05 -8.32
CA ILE A 47 20.46 4.12 -9.70
C ILE A 47 20.21 2.67 -10.14
N PRO A 48 18.95 2.25 -10.40
CA PRO A 48 18.70 0.94 -10.97
C PRO A 48 19.29 0.98 -12.39
N THR A 49 20.46 0.39 -12.55
CA THR A 49 21.10 0.18 -13.86
C THR A 49 20.45 -0.97 -14.62
N ASP A 50 19.41 -1.57 -14.03
CA ASP A 50 18.92 -2.87 -14.45
C ASP A 50 17.81 -2.77 -15.49
N ARG A 51 17.99 -3.52 -16.58
CA ARG A 51 17.01 -3.71 -17.65
C ARG A 51 15.99 -4.81 -17.29
N HIS A 52 16.14 -5.46 -16.14
CA HIS A 52 15.25 -6.51 -15.67
C HIS A 52 13.95 -5.96 -15.04
N GLY A 53 12.95 -6.84 -14.90
CA GLY A 53 11.67 -6.49 -14.26
C GLY A 53 11.84 -6.17 -12.77
N LYS A 54 11.03 -5.27 -12.24
CA LYS A 54 10.99 -5.01 -10.78
C LYS A 54 10.21 -6.08 -10.04
N LEU A 55 10.67 -6.47 -8.85
CA LEU A 55 9.94 -7.34 -7.93
C LEU A 55 9.38 -6.55 -6.75
N LEU A 56 8.07 -6.70 -6.52
CA LEU A 56 7.38 -6.28 -5.31
C LEU A 56 7.01 -7.54 -4.50
N VAL A 57 7.36 -7.55 -3.22
CA VAL A 57 6.94 -8.59 -2.27
C VAL A 57 5.92 -8.01 -1.31
N CYS A 58 4.66 -8.42 -1.43
CA CYS A 58 3.62 -8.09 -0.46
C CYS A 58 3.50 -9.24 0.54
N HIS A 59 3.96 -9.01 1.77
CA HIS A 59 4.08 -10.08 2.74
C HIS A 59 3.05 -9.96 3.86
N ASP A 60 1.91 -10.62 3.65
CA ASP A 60 0.91 -10.91 4.67
C ASP A 60 1.36 -12.10 5.50
N PHE A 61 1.84 -11.82 6.71
CA PHE A 61 2.42 -12.83 7.57
C PHE A 61 1.75 -12.86 8.94
N LYS A 62 1.09 -13.99 9.24
CA LYS A 62 0.47 -14.32 10.55
C LYS A 62 -0.36 -13.17 11.16
N GLY A 63 -1.08 -12.40 10.34
CA GLY A 63 -1.91 -11.30 10.82
C GLY A 63 -1.11 -10.12 11.40
N GLY A 64 0.06 -9.81 10.84
CA GLY A 64 0.83 -8.61 11.20
C GLY A 64 2.09 -8.86 12.03
N TYR A 65 2.75 -9.99 11.84
CA TYR A 65 4.03 -10.36 12.49
C TYR A 65 3.97 -10.23 14.03
N ALA A 66 2.96 -10.86 14.62
CA ALA A 66 2.75 -10.93 16.06
C ALA A 66 3.76 -11.84 16.81
N GLU A 67 4.97 -12.02 16.27
CA GLU A 67 5.95 -12.94 16.83
C GLU A 67 6.62 -12.35 18.08
N VAL A 68 6.83 -13.21 19.08
CA VAL A 68 7.46 -12.84 20.35
C VAL A 68 8.98 -12.92 20.17
N PRO A 69 9.78 -12.00 20.74
CA PRO A 69 11.24 -11.95 20.50
C PRO A 69 12.03 -13.22 20.82
N SER A 70 11.52 -14.07 21.70
CA SER A 70 12.13 -15.34 22.11
C SER A 70 11.88 -16.47 21.13
N ASP A 71 10.96 -16.30 20.19
CA ASP A 71 10.53 -17.36 19.29
C ASP A 71 11.32 -17.30 17.97
N VAL A 72 11.35 -18.42 17.27
CA VAL A 72 11.87 -18.46 15.90
C VAL A 72 11.01 -17.54 15.05
N THR A 73 11.63 -16.47 14.54
CA THR A 73 10.96 -15.46 13.74
C THR A 73 11.30 -15.59 12.26
N TYR A 74 10.37 -15.13 11.42
CA TYR A 74 10.63 -15.10 9.98
C TYR A 74 11.70 -14.06 9.64
N THR A 75 12.66 -14.46 8.81
CA THR A 75 13.68 -13.58 8.23
C THR A 75 13.59 -13.64 6.72
N PHE A 76 13.47 -12.48 6.09
CA PHE A 76 13.58 -12.38 4.63
C PHE A 76 15.05 -12.19 4.25
N ASN A 77 15.59 -13.07 3.41
CA ASN A 77 17.00 -13.08 3.02
C ASN A 77 17.24 -12.69 1.56
N PHE A 78 16.17 -12.58 0.75
CA PHE A 78 16.25 -12.32 -0.68
C PHE A 78 16.10 -10.84 -1.03
N TRP A 79 16.57 -9.94 -0.16
CA TRP A 79 16.50 -8.49 -0.35
C TRP A 79 17.08 -8.05 -1.70
N HIS A 80 18.20 -8.63 -2.12
CA HIS A 80 18.87 -8.32 -3.39
C HIS A 80 18.04 -8.61 -4.65
N LEU A 81 16.95 -9.37 -4.55
CA LEU A 81 16.02 -9.64 -5.66
C LEU A 81 14.76 -8.77 -5.59
N CYS A 82 14.54 -8.06 -4.49
CA CYS A 82 13.33 -7.31 -4.20
C CYS A 82 13.60 -5.81 -4.40
N ASN A 83 12.69 -5.09 -5.06
CA ASN A 83 12.78 -3.64 -5.17
C ASN A 83 11.90 -2.94 -4.13
N VAL A 84 10.73 -3.53 -3.86
CA VAL A 84 9.73 -2.98 -2.94
C VAL A 84 9.20 -4.10 -2.06
N PHE A 85 9.29 -3.93 -0.74
CA PHE A 85 8.71 -4.82 0.24
C PHE A 85 7.54 -4.12 0.93
N VAL A 86 6.35 -4.69 0.83
CA VAL A 86 5.15 -4.21 1.53
C VAL A 86 4.98 -5.04 2.79
N TYR A 87 5.10 -4.37 3.94
CA TYR A 87 4.78 -4.94 5.24
C TYR A 87 3.27 -4.90 5.43
N PHE A 88 2.61 -6.01 5.08
CA PHE A 88 1.16 -6.08 5.01
C PHE A 88 0.54 -6.55 6.33
N SER A 89 -0.58 -5.93 6.70
CA SER A 89 -1.46 -6.40 7.77
C SER A 89 -2.89 -5.90 7.52
N HIS A 90 -3.84 -6.42 8.30
CA HIS A 90 -5.27 -6.09 8.24
C HIS A 90 -5.68 -4.95 9.19
N HIS A 91 -4.72 -4.11 9.58
CA HIS A 91 -4.98 -2.90 10.37
C HIS A 91 -5.05 -1.68 9.45
N ARG A 92 -6.02 -0.78 9.68
CA ARG A 92 -6.30 0.42 8.86
C ARG A 92 -5.01 1.11 8.40
N VAL A 93 -4.10 1.39 9.32
CA VAL A 93 -2.76 1.90 9.01
C VAL A 93 -1.73 0.96 9.62
N THR A 94 -0.88 0.36 8.79
CA THR A 94 0.21 -0.52 9.21
C THR A 94 1.55 0.20 9.08
N ILE A 95 2.37 0.15 10.14
CA ILE A 95 3.72 0.73 10.16
C ILE A 95 4.75 -0.40 10.14
N PRO A 96 5.66 -0.43 9.15
CA PRO A 96 6.76 -1.38 9.13
C PRO A 96 7.67 -1.20 10.36
N PRO A 97 8.08 -2.28 11.04
CA PRO A 97 9.02 -2.19 12.15
C PRO A 97 10.37 -1.66 11.69
N SER A 98 10.98 -0.76 12.48
CA SER A 98 12.27 -0.13 12.13
C SER A 98 13.41 -1.10 11.82
N GLY A 99 13.40 -2.29 12.43
CA GLY A 99 14.36 -3.36 12.14
C GLY A 99 14.22 -3.94 10.72
N TRP A 100 12.98 -4.11 10.25
CA TRP A 100 12.68 -4.56 8.89
C TRP A 100 13.03 -3.47 7.88
N THR A 101 12.63 -2.23 8.16
CA THR A 101 12.98 -1.05 7.36
C THR A 101 14.50 -0.91 7.23
N THR A 102 15.24 -1.02 8.33
CA THR A 102 16.71 -0.96 8.32
C THR A 102 17.33 -2.10 7.50
N ALA A 103 16.79 -3.31 7.59
CA ALA A 103 17.29 -4.45 6.81
C ALA A 103 17.06 -4.24 5.30
N ALA A 104 15.87 -3.75 4.92
CA ALA A 104 15.52 -3.43 3.55
C ALA A 104 16.41 -2.30 2.98
N HIS A 105 16.55 -1.19 3.71
CA HIS A 105 17.31 -0.02 3.25
C HIS A 105 18.80 -0.32 3.07
N ARG A 106 19.39 -1.18 3.92
CA ARG A 106 20.77 -1.66 3.74
C ARG A 106 21.01 -2.36 2.41
N GLN A 107 19.96 -2.83 1.76
CA GLN A 107 19.98 -3.58 0.51
C GLN A 107 19.38 -2.78 -0.65
N GLY A 108 19.07 -1.49 -0.45
CA GLY A 108 18.44 -0.65 -1.47
C GLY A 108 16.98 -1.02 -1.76
N VAL A 109 16.30 -1.69 -0.83
CA VAL A 109 14.90 -2.10 -0.97
C VAL A 109 14.00 -1.11 -0.26
N LYS A 110 12.95 -0.65 -0.93
CA LYS A 110 11.95 0.23 -0.32
C LYS A 110 11.02 -0.56 0.60
N MET A 111 10.70 -0.01 1.75
CA MET A 111 9.81 -0.59 2.74
C MET A 111 8.51 0.22 2.82
N LEU A 112 7.38 -0.38 2.44
CA LEU A 112 6.07 0.26 2.48
C LEU A 112 5.22 -0.31 3.61
N GLY A 113 4.46 0.58 4.26
CA GLY A 113 3.32 0.19 5.09
C GLY A 113 2.08 -0.09 4.24
N THR A 114 0.95 -0.29 4.91
CA THR A 114 -0.35 -0.52 4.26
C THR A 114 -1.39 0.44 4.81
N LEU A 115 -2.19 1.02 3.92
CA LEU A 115 -3.46 1.67 4.24
C LEU A 115 -4.58 0.83 3.64
N ILE A 116 -5.42 0.21 4.46
CA ILE A 116 -6.43 -0.76 4.03
C ILE A 116 -7.84 -0.34 4.41
N PHE A 117 -8.82 -0.66 3.54
CA PHE A 117 -10.26 -0.49 3.76
C PHE A 117 -11.02 -1.72 3.29
N GLU A 118 -11.35 -2.66 4.18
CA GLU A 118 -11.85 -4.01 3.78
C GLU A 118 -13.22 -4.41 4.33
N HIS A 119 -13.78 -3.63 5.28
CA HIS A 119 -15.06 -3.96 5.92
C HIS A 119 -16.01 -2.76 6.01
N LYS A 120 -17.27 -3.00 6.36
CA LYS A 120 -18.33 -1.97 6.43
C LYS A 120 -17.99 -0.81 7.37
N GLU A 121 -17.29 -1.12 8.46
CA GLU A 121 -16.77 -0.18 9.43
C GLU A 121 -15.83 0.87 8.80
N SER A 122 -15.30 0.57 7.61
CA SER A 122 -14.45 1.46 6.83
C SER A 122 -15.18 2.63 6.18
N GLU A 123 -16.51 2.61 6.09
CA GLU A 123 -17.26 3.71 5.44
C GLU A 123 -17.00 5.05 6.13
N GLY A 124 -17.04 5.08 7.46
CA GLY A 124 -16.76 6.28 8.24
C GLY A 124 -15.32 6.77 8.04
N ASP A 125 -14.36 5.85 8.03
CA ASP A 125 -12.95 6.17 7.81
C ASP A 125 -12.64 6.58 6.36
N CYS A 126 -13.33 6.04 5.36
CA CYS A 126 -13.24 6.48 3.96
C CYS A 126 -13.65 7.95 3.84
N LEU A 127 -14.77 8.32 4.45
CA LEU A 127 -15.23 9.71 4.47
C LEU A 127 -14.26 10.59 5.26
N ARG A 128 -13.79 10.10 6.42
CA ARG A 128 -12.79 10.80 7.24
C ARG A 128 -11.49 11.04 6.47
N LEU A 129 -11.02 10.07 5.69
CA LEU A 129 -9.85 10.19 4.82
C LEU A 129 -9.98 11.37 3.86
N LEU A 130 -11.14 11.48 3.19
CA LEU A 130 -11.41 12.48 2.17
C LEU A 130 -11.71 13.86 2.77
N PHE A 131 -12.46 13.96 3.86
CA PHE A 131 -12.88 15.24 4.43
C PHE A 131 -11.99 15.74 5.57
N GLY A 132 -11.09 14.91 6.10
CA GLY A 132 -10.30 15.19 7.30
C GLY A 132 -11.05 14.86 8.59
N LYS A 133 -10.67 15.50 9.71
CA LYS A 133 -11.37 15.32 11.00
C LYS A 133 -12.83 15.77 10.85
N LEU A 134 -13.73 14.81 10.67
CA LEU A 134 -15.16 15.06 10.57
C LEU A 134 -15.63 15.74 11.87
N PRO A 135 -16.21 16.94 11.83
CA PRO A 135 -16.88 17.49 13.00
C PRO A 135 -18.04 16.57 13.35
N GLY A 136 -18.27 16.33 14.65
CA GLY A 136 -19.46 15.60 15.09
C GLY A 136 -20.70 16.30 14.53
N SER A 137 -21.48 15.60 13.69
CA SER A 137 -22.66 16.19 13.08
C SER A 137 -23.65 16.57 14.17
N ARG A 138 -23.92 17.88 14.31
CA ARG A 138 -24.96 18.41 15.20
C ARG A 138 -26.32 18.52 14.51
N THR A 139 -26.39 18.27 13.20
CA THR A 139 -27.52 18.64 12.34
C THR A 139 -28.08 17.48 11.51
N GLY A 140 -27.64 16.23 11.76
CA GLY A 140 -28.06 15.06 10.97
C GLY A 140 -27.32 14.93 9.63
N PRO A 141 -27.70 13.96 8.77
CA PRO A 141 -27.10 13.79 7.45
C PRO A 141 -27.36 15.01 6.56
N ALA A 142 -26.38 15.36 5.72
CA ALA A 142 -26.51 16.45 4.76
C ALA A 142 -27.65 16.16 3.76
N SER A 143 -28.40 17.19 3.38
CA SER A 143 -29.38 17.09 2.30
C SER A 143 -28.67 16.69 1.00
N PRO A 144 -29.28 15.82 0.17
CA PRO A 144 -28.70 15.46 -1.12
C PRO A 144 -28.49 16.72 -1.98
N SER A 145 -27.25 16.97 -2.38
CA SER A 145 -26.87 18.02 -3.32
C SER A 145 -26.78 17.44 -4.73
N ASN A 146 -27.17 18.23 -5.74
CA ASN A 146 -26.93 17.90 -7.15
C ASN A 146 -25.49 18.24 -7.59
N ASP A 147 -24.64 18.71 -6.67
CA ASP A 147 -23.22 18.90 -6.89
C ASP A 147 -22.48 17.60 -6.54
N ASP A 148 -21.93 16.95 -7.55
CA ASP A 148 -21.10 15.74 -7.42
C ASP A 148 -19.66 16.08 -6.93
N SER A 149 -19.38 17.35 -6.64
CA SER A 149 -18.07 17.78 -6.11
C SER A 149 -17.92 17.35 -4.64
N VAL A 150 -16.96 16.47 -4.39
CA VAL A 150 -16.58 16.02 -3.06
C VAL A 150 -15.30 16.76 -2.65
N PRO A 151 -15.33 17.68 -1.66
CA PRO A 151 -14.13 18.37 -1.21
C PRO A 151 -13.11 17.38 -0.66
N VAL A 152 -11.83 17.62 -0.97
CA VAL A 152 -10.71 16.77 -0.56
C VAL A 152 -9.80 17.53 0.40
N SER A 153 -9.63 16.98 1.59
CA SER A 153 -8.75 17.49 2.63
C SER A 153 -7.36 16.86 2.51
N PRO A 154 -6.28 17.65 2.59
CA PRO A 154 -4.91 17.14 2.61
C PRO A 154 -4.51 16.60 3.99
N HIS A 155 -5.39 16.63 4.99
CA HIS A 155 -5.06 16.33 6.38
C HIS A 155 -4.42 14.94 6.55
N TYR A 156 -5.09 13.87 6.09
CA TYR A 156 -4.55 12.52 6.23
C TYR A 156 -3.37 12.24 5.30
N ALA A 157 -3.31 12.87 4.13
CA ALA A 157 -2.14 12.80 3.27
C ALA A 157 -0.88 13.32 4.01
N ARG A 158 -0.98 14.47 4.67
CA ARG A 158 0.09 15.05 5.50
C ARG A 158 0.43 14.19 6.71
N VAL A 159 -0.59 13.71 7.42
CA VAL A 159 -0.41 12.87 8.60
C VAL A 159 0.33 11.59 8.25
N LEU A 160 -0.07 10.90 7.19
CA LEU A 160 0.55 9.67 6.74
C LEU A 160 1.98 9.91 6.22
N ALA A 161 2.22 11.01 5.49
CA ALA A 161 3.56 11.37 5.06
C ALA A 161 4.50 11.70 6.24
N GLU A 162 3.99 12.42 7.24
CA GLU A 162 4.71 12.71 8.47
C GLU A 162 4.99 11.42 9.26
N LEU A 163 4.02 10.51 9.34
CA LEU A 163 4.19 9.22 9.99
C LEU A 163 5.28 8.38 9.30
N ALA A 164 5.29 8.35 7.96
CA ALA A 164 6.32 7.69 7.17
C ALA A 164 7.71 8.27 7.46
N ASP A 165 7.86 9.60 7.45
CA ASP A 165 9.13 10.26 7.79
C ASP A 165 9.57 10.00 9.24
N GLN A 166 8.63 10.09 10.19
CA GLN A 166 8.91 9.90 11.61
C GLN A 166 9.36 8.47 11.93
N ARG A 167 8.88 7.48 11.18
CA ARG A 167 9.22 6.05 11.36
C ARG A 167 10.30 5.57 10.41
N GLY A 168 10.58 6.34 9.37
CA GLY A 168 11.66 6.15 8.41
C GLY A 168 11.36 5.11 7.34
N PHE A 169 10.10 4.90 6.96
CA PHE A 169 9.70 4.01 5.86
C PHE A 169 9.18 4.82 4.65
N ASP A 170 8.99 4.16 3.50
CA ASP A 170 9.06 4.84 2.21
C ASP A 170 7.69 5.10 1.54
N GLY A 171 6.59 4.88 2.26
CA GLY A 171 5.24 5.11 1.77
C GLY A 171 4.30 3.92 1.98
N TYR A 172 3.30 3.77 1.10
CA TYR A 172 2.14 2.91 1.38
C TYR A 172 1.63 2.14 0.16
N LEU A 173 1.24 0.89 0.38
CA LEU A 173 0.24 0.20 -0.43
C LEU A 173 -1.16 0.67 -0.02
N LEU A 174 -1.97 1.07 -0.99
CA LEU A 174 -3.37 1.45 -0.83
C LEU A 174 -4.25 0.28 -1.23
N ASN A 175 -4.94 -0.32 -0.26
CA ASN A 175 -5.77 -1.50 -0.47
C ASN A 175 -7.24 -1.22 -0.11
N PHE A 176 -8.05 -0.82 -1.09
CA PHE A 176 -9.45 -0.44 -0.88
C PHE A 176 -10.38 -1.61 -1.24
N GLU A 177 -10.48 -2.58 -0.35
CA GLU A 177 -11.28 -3.82 -0.45
C GLU A 177 -12.73 -3.67 0.04
N TYR A 178 -13.31 -2.47 -0.06
CA TYR A 178 -14.69 -2.20 0.33
C TYR A 178 -15.38 -1.27 -0.68
N PRO A 179 -16.62 -1.58 -1.13
CA PRO A 179 -17.35 -0.72 -2.06
C PRO A 179 -17.57 0.70 -1.52
N MET A 180 -17.25 1.71 -2.32
CA MET A 180 -17.48 3.11 -1.98
C MET A 180 -18.87 3.56 -2.44
N GLY A 181 -19.75 3.85 -1.48
CA GLY A 181 -21.16 4.19 -1.74
C GLY A 181 -21.37 5.54 -2.43
N GLY A 182 -20.40 6.46 -2.39
CA GLY A 182 -20.50 7.80 -2.97
C GLY A 182 -20.23 7.90 -4.47
N GLY A 183 -20.12 6.76 -5.18
CA GLY A 183 -20.04 6.71 -6.63
C GLY A 183 -18.86 7.49 -7.23
N ILE A 184 -19.08 8.06 -8.43
CA ILE A 184 -18.03 8.72 -9.23
C ILE A 184 -17.46 9.97 -8.53
N GLY A 185 -18.29 10.73 -7.81
CA GLY A 185 -17.83 11.92 -7.08
C GLY A 185 -16.81 11.56 -6.01
N GLN A 186 -17.10 10.52 -5.23
CA GLN A 186 -16.23 10.06 -4.15
C GLN A 186 -14.94 9.40 -4.66
N THR A 187 -15.01 8.60 -5.72
CA THR A 187 -13.79 8.01 -6.33
C THR A 187 -12.90 9.04 -7.00
N ARG A 188 -13.48 10.11 -7.59
CA ARG A 188 -12.71 11.25 -8.11
C ARG A 188 -11.98 11.97 -6.98
N ALA A 189 -12.66 12.18 -5.84
CA ALA A 189 -12.04 12.72 -4.64
C ALA A 189 -10.90 11.82 -4.13
N LEU A 190 -11.07 10.49 -4.15
CA LEU A 190 -10.02 9.55 -3.80
C LEU A 190 -8.81 9.67 -4.75
N ALA A 191 -9.02 9.73 -6.06
CA ALA A 191 -7.92 9.92 -7.02
C ALA A 191 -7.14 11.23 -6.74
N ALA A 192 -7.85 12.32 -6.44
CA ALA A 192 -7.21 13.57 -6.03
C ALA A 192 -6.47 13.44 -4.68
N TRP A 193 -7.02 12.68 -3.73
CA TRP A 193 -6.38 12.41 -2.45
C TRP A 193 -5.10 11.58 -2.59
N ILE A 194 -5.07 10.59 -3.49
CA ILE A 194 -3.86 9.81 -3.81
C ILE A 194 -2.75 10.74 -4.31
N ALA A 195 -3.08 11.72 -5.17
CA ALA A 195 -2.11 12.70 -5.66
C ALA A 195 -1.57 13.59 -4.52
N LEU A 196 -2.43 13.96 -3.56
CA LEU A 196 -1.99 14.70 -2.37
C LEU A 196 -1.05 13.85 -1.50
N LEU A 197 -1.38 12.58 -1.26
CA LEU A 197 -0.53 11.68 -0.48
C LEU A 197 0.85 11.50 -1.13
N GLU A 198 0.89 11.29 -2.44
CA GLU A 198 2.15 11.16 -3.19
C GLU A 198 3.01 12.41 -3.07
N ALA A 199 2.43 13.60 -3.23
CA ALA A 199 3.15 14.86 -3.14
C ALA A 199 3.68 15.14 -1.72
N GLU A 200 2.87 14.86 -0.69
CA GLU A 200 3.26 15.03 0.71
C GLU A 200 4.36 14.03 1.10
N LEU A 201 4.26 12.76 0.68
CA LEU A 201 5.31 11.76 0.89
C LEU A 201 6.63 12.16 0.22
N LYS A 202 6.59 12.61 -1.03
CA LYS A 202 7.80 13.07 -1.71
C LYS A 202 8.45 14.28 -1.06
N THR A 203 7.63 15.14 -0.46
CA THR A 203 8.10 16.33 0.26
C THR A 203 8.73 15.94 1.60
N LYS A 204 8.16 14.97 2.32
CA LYS A 204 8.57 14.59 3.67
C LYS A 204 9.65 13.52 3.73
N VAL A 205 9.47 12.46 2.95
CA VAL A 205 10.32 11.26 2.95
C VAL A 205 11.41 11.38 1.90
N GLY A 206 11.06 11.78 0.67
CA GLY A 206 12.01 11.97 -0.41
C GLY A 206 11.46 11.59 -1.79
N PRO A 207 12.15 11.93 -2.89
CA PRO A 207 11.67 11.71 -4.26
C PRO A 207 11.44 10.23 -4.60
N TYR A 208 12.07 9.32 -3.85
CA TYR A 208 11.96 7.88 -3.99
C TYR A 208 10.69 7.28 -3.35
N ALA A 209 9.95 8.04 -2.55
CA ALA A 209 8.78 7.55 -1.82
C ALA A 209 7.70 7.02 -2.77
N GLU A 210 6.98 5.98 -2.33
CA GLU A 210 6.00 5.27 -3.16
C GLU A 210 4.60 5.22 -2.55
N VAL A 211 3.62 5.47 -3.42
CA VAL A 211 2.20 5.18 -3.22
C VAL A 211 1.80 4.15 -4.27
N ILE A 212 1.44 2.94 -3.87
CA ILE A 212 1.05 1.87 -4.79
C ILE A 212 -0.45 1.63 -4.65
N TRP A 213 -1.17 1.67 -5.77
CA TRP A 213 -2.60 1.35 -5.80
C TRP A 213 -2.79 -0.15 -6.05
N TYR A 214 -3.53 -0.84 -5.19
CA TYR A 214 -3.98 -2.21 -5.44
C TYR A 214 -5.25 -2.21 -6.29
N ASP A 215 -5.33 -3.13 -7.25
CA ASP A 215 -6.46 -3.29 -8.18
C ASP A 215 -7.75 -3.76 -7.47
N SER A 216 -8.45 -2.85 -6.79
CA SER A 216 -9.63 -3.19 -5.98
C SER A 216 -10.92 -2.56 -6.51
N ILE A 217 -11.25 -1.33 -6.10
CA ILE A 217 -12.43 -0.61 -6.57
C ILE A 217 -12.19 -0.01 -7.95
N VAL A 218 -13.25 0.07 -8.75
CA VAL A 218 -13.24 0.78 -10.03
C VAL A 218 -13.76 2.22 -9.88
N TYR A 219 -13.64 3.03 -10.93
CA TYR A 219 -14.02 4.45 -10.91
C TYR A 219 -15.49 4.72 -10.53
N THR A 220 -16.37 3.71 -10.60
CA THR A 220 -17.77 3.80 -10.15
C THR A 220 -17.95 3.52 -8.65
N GLY A 221 -16.88 3.17 -7.93
CA GLY A 221 -16.87 2.85 -6.49
C GLY A 221 -17.12 1.37 -6.18
N GLN A 222 -17.44 0.55 -7.19
CA GLN A 222 -17.71 -0.87 -7.01
C GLN A 222 -16.41 -1.64 -6.76
N LEU A 223 -16.39 -2.53 -5.76
CA LEU A 223 -15.27 -3.45 -5.54
C LEU A 223 -15.27 -4.52 -6.63
N ARG A 224 -14.34 -4.39 -7.59
CA ARG A 224 -14.22 -5.24 -8.77
C ARG A 224 -12.78 -5.26 -9.26
N TRP A 225 -12.01 -6.25 -8.82
CA TRP A 225 -10.67 -6.49 -9.35
C TRP A 225 -10.72 -6.73 -10.86
N GLN A 226 -9.86 -6.05 -11.60
CA GLN A 226 -9.80 -6.15 -13.05
C GLN A 226 -8.75 -7.15 -13.53
N ASP A 227 -7.87 -7.58 -12.61
CA ASP A 227 -6.69 -8.41 -12.84
C ASP A 227 -5.69 -7.81 -13.85
N ARG A 228 -5.86 -6.53 -14.21
CA ARG A 228 -5.06 -5.81 -15.21
C ARG A 228 -5.28 -4.30 -15.10
N LEU A 229 -4.34 -3.51 -15.63
CA LEU A 229 -4.57 -2.08 -15.81
C LEU A 229 -5.53 -1.86 -16.99
N ASN A 230 -6.60 -1.09 -16.78
CA ASN A 230 -7.54 -0.71 -17.83
C ASN A 230 -8.25 0.62 -17.48
N SER A 231 -9.23 1.05 -18.28
CA SER A 231 -9.94 2.31 -18.06
C SER A 231 -10.74 2.37 -16.76
N TYR A 232 -11.05 1.23 -16.14
CA TYR A 232 -11.84 1.19 -14.92
C TYR A 232 -11.03 1.57 -13.67
N ASN A 233 -9.73 1.28 -13.66
CA ASN A 233 -8.82 1.55 -12.54
C ASN A 233 -7.73 2.58 -12.87
N LEU A 234 -7.59 2.98 -14.14
CA LEU A 234 -6.68 4.05 -14.57
C LEU A 234 -6.75 5.32 -13.72
N PRO A 235 -7.93 5.84 -13.31
CA PRO A 235 -8.00 7.06 -12.51
C PRO A 235 -7.23 7.00 -11.17
N PHE A 236 -6.98 5.80 -10.63
CA PHE A 236 -6.21 5.61 -9.40
C PHE A 236 -4.72 5.36 -9.67
N PHE A 237 -4.36 4.79 -10.82
CA PHE A 237 -2.97 4.58 -11.22
C PHE A 237 -2.26 5.88 -11.63
N ILE A 238 -2.96 6.79 -12.32
CA ILE A 238 -2.39 8.07 -12.76
C ILE A 238 -1.80 8.88 -11.58
N PRO A 239 -2.52 9.11 -10.48
CA PRO A 239 -2.00 9.86 -9.34
C PRO A 239 -1.08 9.04 -8.40
N SER A 240 -1.03 7.72 -8.49
CA SER A 240 -0.15 6.88 -7.67
C SER A 240 1.28 6.90 -8.22
N THR A 241 2.21 6.20 -7.57
CA THR A 241 3.54 5.89 -8.14
C THR A 241 3.53 4.56 -8.89
N GLY A 242 2.80 3.56 -8.41
CA GLY A 242 2.69 2.24 -9.03
C GLY A 242 1.29 1.64 -8.96
N PHE A 243 1.09 0.55 -9.69
CA PHE A 243 -0.13 -0.24 -9.73
C PHE A 243 0.19 -1.71 -9.41
N PHE A 244 -0.60 -2.33 -8.55
CA PHE A 244 -0.46 -3.74 -8.21
C PHE A 244 -1.74 -4.48 -8.58
N THR A 245 -1.67 -5.34 -9.60
CA THR A 245 -2.84 -6.10 -10.06
C THR A 245 -3.27 -7.11 -9.01
N ASN A 246 -4.55 -7.48 -9.02
CA ASN A 246 -4.99 -8.72 -8.39
C ASN A 246 -4.36 -9.93 -9.10
N TYR A 247 -4.50 -11.11 -8.50
CA TYR A 247 -3.72 -12.30 -8.82
C TYR A 247 -4.49 -13.39 -9.58
N THR A 248 -5.71 -13.14 -10.04
CA THR A 248 -6.55 -14.10 -10.78
C THR A 248 -6.55 -13.89 -12.29
N TRP A 249 -5.48 -13.29 -12.84
CA TRP A 249 -5.38 -12.98 -14.26
C TRP A 249 -5.18 -14.23 -15.15
N PRO A 250 -5.88 -14.30 -16.29
CA PRO A 250 -5.54 -15.22 -17.37
C PRO A 250 -4.19 -14.87 -18.05
N PRO A 251 -3.49 -15.84 -18.66
CA PRO A 251 -2.14 -15.63 -19.24
C PRO A 251 -1.97 -14.48 -20.24
N HIS A 252 -3.06 -14.04 -20.88
CA HIS A 252 -3.02 -12.96 -21.88
C HIS A 252 -3.21 -11.54 -21.28
N PHE A 253 -3.59 -11.42 -20.00
CA PHE A 253 -3.84 -10.12 -19.35
C PHE A 253 -2.59 -9.26 -19.16
N PRO A 254 -1.39 -9.79 -18.86
CA PRO A 254 -0.17 -8.97 -18.83
C PRO A 254 0.13 -8.29 -20.17
N SER A 255 -0.09 -8.99 -21.29
CA SER A 255 0.05 -8.40 -22.63
C SER A 255 -0.96 -7.29 -22.87
N LEU A 256 -2.23 -7.52 -22.51
CA LEU A 256 -3.27 -6.49 -22.64
C LEU A 256 -3.03 -5.27 -21.73
N THR A 257 -2.48 -5.47 -20.53
CA THR A 257 -2.00 -4.38 -19.66
C THR A 257 -0.94 -3.56 -20.38
N ALA A 258 0.06 -4.21 -20.99
CA ALA A 258 1.14 -3.53 -21.66
C ALA A 258 0.67 -2.76 -22.91
N GLU A 259 -0.24 -3.35 -23.69
CA GLU A 259 -0.88 -2.71 -24.84
C GLU A 259 -1.71 -1.50 -24.42
N TYR A 260 -2.54 -1.65 -23.38
CA TYR A 260 -3.35 -0.56 -22.85
C TYR A 260 -2.47 0.59 -22.37
N PHE A 261 -1.44 0.31 -21.57
CA PHE A 261 -0.50 1.32 -21.08
C PHE A 261 0.18 2.09 -22.22
N ARG A 262 0.66 1.39 -23.25
CA ARG A 262 1.30 2.01 -24.43
C ARG A 262 0.33 2.84 -25.27
N SER A 263 -0.97 2.57 -25.18
CA SER A 263 -2.01 3.35 -25.88
C SER A 263 -2.39 4.65 -25.17
N LEU A 264 -1.96 4.84 -23.91
CA LEU A 264 -2.27 6.04 -23.13
C LEU A 264 -1.53 7.27 -23.68
N ASP A 265 -2.15 8.43 -23.55
CA ASP A 265 -1.51 9.71 -23.83
C ASP A 265 -0.29 9.89 -22.91
N PRO A 266 0.93 10.10 -23.46
CA PRO A 266 2.13 10.37 -22.67
C PRO A 266 1.99 11.55 -21.68
N GLY A 267 1.13 12.51 -21.99
CA GLY A 267 0.81 13.64 -21.10
C GLY A 267 0.08 13.22 -19.82
N LEU A 268 -0.67 12.10 -19.83
CA LEU A 268 -1.28 11.52 -18.63
C LEU A 268 -0.26 10.79 -17.76
N LEU A 269 0.76 10.20 -18.38
CA LEU A 269 1.81 9.42 -17.70
C LEU A 269 2.91 10.30 -17.10
N SER A 270 3.00 11.55 -17.54
CA SER A 270 3.93 12.55 -17.03
C SER A 270 3.28 13.27 -15.85
N THR A 271 3.85 13.15 -14.65
CA THR A 271 3.34 13.93 -13.50
C THR A 271 3.58 15.42 -13.73
N ARG A 272 2.73 16.28 -13.17
CA ARG A 272 2.92 17.74 -13.23
C ARG A 272 4.13 18.24 -12.44
N SER A 273 4.80 17.38 -11.65
CA SER A 273 6.00 17.73 -10.91
C SER A 273 7.24 17.51 -11.79
N PRO A 274 8.08 18.54 -12.02
CA PRO A 274 9.27 18.43 -12.85
C PRO A 274 10.36 17.50 -12.27
N ARG A 275 10.16 17.00 -11.04
CA ARG A 275 11.10 16.08 -10.37
C ARG A 275 10.72 14.61 -10.47
N THR A 276 9.58 14.27 -11.06
CA THR A 276 9.15 12.88 -11.20
C THR A 276 9.30 12.43 -12.65
N ALA A 277 9.96 11.28 -12.86
CA ALA A 277 10.01 10.66 -14.16
C ALA A 277 8.61 10.27 -14.66
N PRO A 278 8.35 10.26 -15.98
CA PRO A 278 7.13 9.69 -16.53
C PRO A 278 6.97 8.22 -16.12
N LYS A 279 5.73 7.79 -15.92
CA LYS A 279 5.41 6.39 -15.62
C LYS A 279 5.88 5.47 -16.75
N THR A 280 6.24 4.25 -16.38
CA THR A 280 6.68 3.20 -17.29
C THR A 280 5.94 1.89 -16.98
N LEU A 281 6.08 0.90 -17.87
CA LEU A 281 5.56 -0.45 -17.62
C LEU A 281 6.14 -1.09 -16.35
N GLN A 282 7.33 -0.66 -15.92
CA GLN A 282 7.97 -1.15 -14.69
C GLN A 282 7.28 -0.65 -13.41
N ASP A 283 6.30 0.25 -13.52
CA ASP A 283 5.51 0.73 -12.40
C ASP A 283 4.19 -0.05 -12.24
N ILE A 284 4.01 -1.11 -13.04
CA ILE A 284 2.88 -2.04 -12.97
C ILE A 284 3.39 -3.40 -12.52
N TYR A 285 3.00 -3.80 -11.32
CA TYR A 285 3.32 -5.09 -10.71
C TYR A 285 2.16 -6.06 -10.97
N THR A 286 2.44 -7.17 -11.67
CA THR A 286 1.46 -8.23 -11.90
C THR A 286 1.48 -9.21 -10.73
N GLY A 287 0.37 -9.30 -10.00
CA GLY A 287 0.28 -10.09 -8.77
C GLY A 287 0.30 -11.58 -9.00
N VAL A 288 1.14 -12.30 -8.26
CA VAL A 288 1.15 -13.77 -8.22
C VAL A 288 0.88 -14.18 -6.79
N ALA A 289 -0.23 -14.89 -6.57
CA ALA A 289 -0.54 -15.42 -5.25
C ALA A 289 0.35 -16.63 -4.93
N SER A 290 0.80 -16.71 -3.67
CA SER A 290 1.48 -17.87 -3.12
C SER A 290 0.84 -18.25 -1.77
N GLY A 291 1.05 -19.50 -1.33
CA GLY A 291 0.54 -19.95 -0.02
C GLY A 291 -0.99 -20.05 0.06
N VAL A 292 -1.59 -19.50 1.13
CA VAL A 292 -3.05 -19.57 1.36
C VAL A 292 -3.82 -18.83 0.28
N ALA A 293 -3.34 -17.66 -0.15
CA ALA A 293 -3.98 -16.87 -1.20
C ALA A 293 -4.07 -17.64 -2.53
N ALA A 294 -3.04 -18.42 -2.87
CA ALA A 294 -3.05 -19.26 -4.08
C ALA A 294 -4.12 -20.37 -3.99
N ARG A 295 -4.33 -20.96 -2.81
CA ARG A 295 -5.37 -21.98 -2.61
C ARG A 295 -6.77 -21.40 -2.73
N THR A 296 -7.01 -20.20 -2.19
CA THR A 296 -8.29 -19.50 -2.33
C THR A 296 -8.56 -19.09 -3.78
N ALA A 297 -7.53 -18.62 -4.49
CA ALA A 297 -7.62 -18.27 -5.92
C ALA A 297 -7.92 -19.49 -6.81
N ALA A 298 -7.28 -20.63 -6.54
CA ALA A 298 -7.55 -21.90 -7.25
C ALA A 298 -8.99 -22.39 -7.03
N ALA A 299 -9.48 -22.29 -5.79
CA ALA A 299 -10.87 -22.64 -5.46
C ALA A 299 -11.90 -21.72 -6.15
N ALA A 300 -11.61 -20.42 -6.27
CA ALA A 300 -12.48 -19.46 -6.94
C ALA A 300 -12.47 -19.59 -8.48
N SER A 301 -11.37 -20.07 -9.06
CA SER A 301 -11.20 -20.25 -10.52
C SER A 301 -11.61 -21.62 -11.04
N GLY A 302 -11.97 -22.57 -10.16
CA GLY A 302 -12.36 -23.93 -10.54
C GLY A 302 -11.22 -24.78 -11.10
N ALA A 303 -9.96 -24.34 -10.94
CA ALA A 303 -8.79 -25.07 -11.38
C ALA A 303 -8.44 -26.17 -10.36
N THR A 304 -8.43 -27.43 -10.80
CA THR A 304 -7.95 -28.56 -10.00
C THR A 304 -6.43 -28.49 -9.83
N GLU A 305 -5.93 -28.69 -8.62
CA GLU A 305 -4.49 -28.75 -8.34
C GLU A 305 -3.80 -29.78 -9.25
N PRO A 306 -2.60 -29.49 -9.80
CA PRO A 306 -1.76 -30.56 -10.31
C PRO A 306 -1.31 -31.40 -9.10
N SER A 307 -1.58 -32.70 -9.16
CA SER A 307 -1.24 -33.67 -8.12
C SER A 307 0.20 -33.49 -7.65
N SER A 308 0.38 -33.30 -6.35
CA SER A 308 1.67 -33.31 -5.68
C SER A 308 2.30 -34.70 -5.80
N THR A 309 3.11 -34.90 -6.84
CA THR A 309 3.99 -36.06 -6.93
C THR A 309 5.06 -35.89 -5.85
N SER A 310 4.98 -36.69 -4.79
CA SER A 310 5.98 -36.72 -3.74
C SER A 310 7.30 -37.25 -4.32
N ILE A 311 8.26 -36.35 -4.55
CA ILE A 311 9.65 -36.75 -4.70
C ILE A 311 10.22 -36.85 -3.29
N LEU A 312 10.04 -38.02 -2.68
CA LEU A 312 10.86 -38.41 -1.54
C LEU A 312 12.27 -38.74 -2.07
N PRO A 313 13.35 -38.26 -1.42
CA PRO A 313 14.68 -38.72 -1.73
C PRO A 313 14.85 -40.14 -1.18
N ARG A 314 15.27 -41.09 -2.02
CA ARG A 314 15.92 -42.31 -1.52
C ARG A 314 17.43 -42.08 -1.57
N SER A 315 18.00 -42.02 -0.38
CA SER A 315 19.41 -42.22 -0.06
C SER A 315 19.90 -43.59 -0.55
N ASP A 316 21.23 -43.66 -0.73
CA ASP A 316 22.07 -44.83 -1.05
C ASP A 316 21.55 -46.21 -0.62
#